data_AF-A0A955N4F5-F1
#
_entry.id   AF-A0A955N4F5-F1
#
_cell.length_a   1.000
_cell.length_b   1.000
_cell.length_c   1.000
_cell.angle_alpha   90.00
_cell.angle_beta   90.00
_cell.angle_gamma   90.00
#
_symmetry.space_group_name_H-M   'P 1'
#
loop_
_entity.id
_entity.type
_entity.pdbx_description
1 polymer ?
#
loop_
_entity_poly.entity_id
_entity_poly.type
_entity_poly.pdbx_seq_one_letter_code
_entity_poly.pdbx_strand_id
1 'polypeptide(L)'
;MAATPLSSVAAESSSSKKPLEKAFPNSEKCKRCHLRAFEEWEASAQSRSIVTAPFRVTLDQFLASTDKKDHAMCFRCHAPHILEYGDHLPRFIKEVQSKDPQMDGVGCPQCHLIQNLDMNSHPPTPTFQLGTTIFGGYDKAAQNLAHQSQKLDLYRESKFCVTCHDSLPKITDSAKDLPGWLGSWEKTKAETSGKPCQTCHMPEAIGESANGERVRKVANHSFPGRFGKVRAEAVTLDFTTETTQDTSQVKVSIQSLVP
;
A
#
# COMPACT_ATOMS: atom_id res chain seq x y z
N MET A 1 -55.15 21.11 11.34
CA MET A 1 -53.97 20.69 10.56
C MET A 1 -52.88 21.72 10.83
N ALA A 2 -51.93 21.41 11.70
CA ALA A 2 -50.89 22.32 12.14
C ALA A 2 -49.63 22.10 11.30
N ALA A 3 -49.10 23.19 10.71
CA ALA A 3 -47.86 23.18 9.94
C ALA A 3 -46.66 23.18 10.90
N THR A 4 -45.77 22.21 10.73
CA THR A 4 -44.49 22.09 11.45
C THR A 4 -43.43 22.90 10.70
N PRO A 5 -42.62 23.75 11.35
CA PRO A 5 -41.54 24.44 10.68
C PRO A 5 -40.33 23.53 10.51
N LEU A 6 -39.75 23.56 9.31
CA LEU A 6 -38.47 22.92 8.98
C LEU A 6 -37.35 23.58 9.81
N SER A 7 -36.83 22.82 10.78
CA SER A 7 -35.60 23.18 11.50
C SER A 7 -34.42 23.22 10.53
N SER A 8 -33.74 24.35 10.53
CA SER A 8 -32.46 24.57 9.88
C SER A 8 -31.41 23.57 10.37
N VAL A 9 -30.80 22.81 9.46
CA VAL A 9 -29.58 22.04 9.74
C VAL A 9 -28.44 23.05 9.89
N ALA A 10 -28.13 23.39 11.14
CA ALA A 10 -26.92 24.12 11.49
C ALA A 10 -25.72 23.18 11.35
N ALA A 11 -24.65 23.72 10.77
CA ALA A 11 -23.33 23.16 10.56
C ALA A 11 -22.91 22.13 11.62
N GLU A 12 -22.56 20.92 11.18
CA GLU A 12 -21.87 19.96 12.02
C GLU A 12 -20.51 20.53 12.44
N SER A 13 -20.36 20.62 13.75
CA SER A 13 -19.17 21.04 14.47
C SER A 13 -17.96 20.19 14.10
N SER A 14 -16.88 20.84 13.67
CA SER A 14 -15.55 20.25 13.54
C SER A 14 -15.08 19.72 14.90
N SER A 15 -15.28 18.43 15.17
CA SER A 15 -14.52 17.77 16.24
C SER A 15 -13.05 17.88 15.85
N SER A 16 -12.23 18.50 16.69
CA SER A 16 -10.82 18.76 16.40
C SER A 16 -10.08 17.43 16.25
N LYS A 17 -9.94 16.95 15.00
CA LYS A 17 -9.12 15.78 14.67
C LYS A 17 -7.72 16.00 15.26
N LYS A 18 -7.10 14.93 15.80
CA LYS A 18 -5.70 14.99 16.25
C LYS A 18 -4.83 15.56 15.12
N PRO A 19 -3.79 16.36 15.41
CA PRO A 19 -2.84 16.79 14.40
C PRO A 19 -2.31 15.60 13.59
N LEU A 20 -2.16 15.77 12.29
CA LEU A 20 -1.78 14.70 11.36
C LEU A 20 -0.51 13.97 11.81
N GLU A 21 0.52 14.72 12.20
CA GLU A 21 1.83 14.21 12.62
C GLU A 21 1.76 13.39 13.93
N LYS A 22 0.66 13.54 14.68
CA LYS A 22 0.36 12.74 15.88
C LYS A 22 -0.51 11.53 15.55
N ALA A 23 -1.40 11.62 14.57
CA ALA A 23 -2.24 10.52 14.13
C ALA A 23 -1.46 9.50 13.28
N PHE A 24 -0.56 9.99 12.43
CA PHE A 24 0.32 9.22 11.57
C PHE A 24 1.79 9.59 11.87
N PRO A 25 2.38 9.09 12.96
CA PRO A 25 3.77 9.40 13.30
C PRO A 25 4.75 8.94 12.21
N ASN A 26 5.74 9.76 11.87
CA ASN A 26 6.79 9.36 10.91
C ASN A 26 7.44 8.02 11.30
N SER A 27 7.73 7.17 10.30
CA SER A 27 8.30 5.83 10.40
C SER A 27 9.65 5.81 11.15
N GLU A 28 10.41 6.91 11.15
CA GLU A 28 11.63 7.05 11.96
C GLU A 28 11.37 6.85 13.46
N LYS A 29 10.16 7.16 13.96
CA LYS A 29 9.81 6.86 15.36
C LYS A 29 9.75 5.36 15.62
N CYS A 30 9.36 4.56 14.62
CA CYS A 30 9.31 3.10 14.70
C CYS A 30 10.73 2.48 14.70
N LYS A 31 11.69 3.08 13.99
CA LYS A 31 13.10 2.62 13.89
C LYS A 31 13.75 2.35 15.25
N ARG A 32 13.40 3.13 16.27
CA ARG A 32 13.96 3.02 17.64
C ARG A 32 13.83 1.61 18.22
N CYS A 33 12.75 0.91 17.88
CA CYS A 33 12.49 -0.45 18.35
C CYS A 33 12.47 -1.47 17.20
N HIS A 34 12.03 -1.07 16.00
CA HIS A 34 11.86 -1.95 14.84
C HIS A 34 12.96 -1.70 13.79
N LEU A 35 14.23 -1.75 14.19
CA LEU A 35 15.35 -1.35 13.34
C LEU A 35 15.39 -2.12 12.02
N ARG A 36 15.36 -3.46 12.09
CA ARG A 36 15.41 -4.31 10.89
C ARG A 36 14.25 -4.02 9.93
N ALA A 37 13.02 -3.98 10.43
CA ALA A 37 11.85 -3.73 9.58
C ALA A 37 11.90 -2.31 8.98
N PHE A 38 12.40 -1.33 9.73
CA PHE A 38 12.62 0.02 9.22
C PHE A 38 13.65 0.04 8.09
N GLU A 39 14.80 -0.60 8.25
CA GLU A 39 15.85 -0.63 7.21
C GLU A 39 15.38 -1.35 5.94
N GLU A 40 14.63 -2.45 6.10
CA GLU A 40 13.98 -3.15 4.99
C GLU A 40 12.97 -2.23 4.27
N TRP A 41 12.11 -1.53 5.01
CA TRP A 41 11.13 -0.59 4.47
C TRP A 41 11.79 0.64 3.83
N GLU A 42 12.80 1.24 4.45
CA GLU A 42 13.52 2.43 3.96
C GLU A 42 14.13 2.17 2.58
N ALA A 43 14.62 0.94 2.34
CA ALA A 43 15.14 0.51 1.05
C ALA A 43 14.06 0.17 0.00
N SER A 44 12.79 0.08 0.38
CA SER A 44 11.70 -0.39 -0.47
C SER A 44 11.17 0.67 -1.46
N ALA A 45 10.24 0.25 -2.34
CA ALA A 45 9.51 1.18 -3.21
C ALA A 45 8.43 1.97 -2.43
N GLN A 46 7.90 1.40 -1.35
CA GLN A 46 6.84 1.96 -0.52
C GLN A 46 7.35 3.20 0.24
N SER A 47 8.54 3.15 0.85
CA SER A 47 9.16 4.33 1.45
C SER A 47 9.39 5.45 0.44
N ARG A 48 9.57 5.09 -0.83
CA ARG A 48 9.81 6.03 -1.92
C ARG A 48 8.56 6.49 -2.64
N SER A 49 7.37 6.11 -2.17
CA SER A 49 6.11 6.26 -2.92
C SER A 49 5.89 7.70 -3.44
N ILE A 50 6.27 8.73 -2.68
CA ILE A 50 6.08 10.14 -3.05
C ILE A 50 7.37 10.87 -3.43
N VAL A 51 8.55 10.25 -3.29
CA VAL A 51 9.84 10.96 -3.37
C VAL A 51 10.64 10.67 -4.63
N THR A 52 10.13 9.85 -5.56
CA THR A 52 10.84 9.58 -6.82
C THR A 52 10.66 10.71 -7.83
N ALA A 53 11.64 10.92 -8.70
CA ALA A 53 11.53 11.89 -9.79
C ALA A 53 10.38 11.55 -10.78
N PRO A 54 10.21 10.28 -11.21
CA PRO A 54 9.07 9.90 -12.04
C PRO A 54 7.72 10.24 -11.40
N PHE A 55 7.54 9.96 -10.10
CA PHE A 55 6.30 10.31 -9.40
C PHE A 55 6.01 11.81 -9.47
N ARG A 56 7.00 12.67 -9.17
CA ARG A 56 6.80 14.12 -9.19
C ARG A 56 6.43 14.65 -10.57
N VAL A 57 7.13 14.18 -11.62
CA VAL A 57 6.83 14.59 -13.00
C VAL A 57 5.41 14.19 -13.39
N THR A 58 5.00 12.96 -13.08
CA THR A 58 3.63 12.49 -13.36
C THR A 58 2.59 13.23 -12.53
N LEU A 59 2.88 13.52 -11.25
CA LEU A 59 2.00 14.32 -10.40
C LEU A 59 1.80 15.71 -11.01
N ASP A 60 2.86 16.41 -11.40
CA ASP A 60 2.77 17.75 -12.00
C ASP A 60 1.93 17.75 -13.29
N GLN A 61 2.14 16.75 -14.16
CA GLN A 61 1.33 16.57 -15.37
C GLN A 61 -0.14 16.32 -15.04
N PHE A 62 -0.42 15.44 -14.08
CA PHE A 62 -1.78 15.12 -13.65
C PHE A 62 -2.49 16.34 -13.06
N LEU A 63 -1.83 17.09 -12.18
CA LEU A 63 -2.39 18.30 -11.57
C LEU A 63 -2.69 19.39 -12.60
N ALA A 64 -1.86 19.50 -13.65
CA ALA A 64 -2.06 20.45 -14.74
C ALA A 64 -3.19 20.04 -15.70
N SER A 65 -3.49 18.74 -15.81
CA SER A 65 -4.45 18.20 -16.77
C SER A 65 -5.81 17.80 -16.17
N THR A 66 -6.04 18.02 -14.86
CA THR A 66 -7.26 17.57 -14.16
C THR A 66 -7.85 18.63 -13.24
N ASP A 67 -9.14 18.49 -12.94
CA ASP A 67 -9.85 19.34 -11.99
C ASP A 67 -9.32 19.15 -10.57
N LYS A 68 -9.35 20.22 -9.76
CA LYS A 68 -8.91 20.18 -8.35
C LYS A 68 -9.57 19.09 -7.51
N LYS A 69 -10.81 18.73 -7.82
CA LYS A 69 -11.56 17.66 -7.13
C LYS A 69 -10.89 16.29 -7.29
N ASP A 70 -10.08 16.10 -8.34
CA ASP A 70 -9.43 14.84 -8.68
C ASP A 70 -7.98 14.77 -8.16
N HIS A 71 -7.42 15.87 -7.65
CA HIS A 71 -6.02 15.98 -7.23
C HIS A 71 -5.63 15.02 -6.09
N ALA A 72 -6.60 14.48 -5.35
CA ALA A 72 -6.37 13.48 -4.30
C ALA A 72 -6.00 12.09 -4.84
N MET A 73 -6.23 11.82 -6.12
CA MET A 73 -6.15 10.48 -6.73
C MET A 73 -4.80 9.81 -6.53
N CYS A 74 -3.71 10.51 -6.84
CA CYS A 74 -2.35 9.96 -6.70
C CYS A 74 -2.09 9.55 -5.24
N PHE A 75 -2.62 10.30 -4.28
CA PHE A 75 -2.40 10.07 -2.87
C PHE A 75 -3.28 8.97 -2.27
N ARG A 76 -4.32 8.49 -2.97
CA ARG A 76 -5.08 7.30 -2.53
C ARG A 76 -4.17 6.09 -2.32
N CYS A 77 -3.15 5.93 -3.17
CA CYS A 77 -2.18 4.84 -3.06
C CYS A 77 -0.82 5.33 -2.54
N HIS A 78 -0.38 6.54 -2.93
CA HIS A 78 0.97 7.00 -2.61
C HIS A 78 1.10 7.63 -1.22
N ALA A 79 0.00 8.10 -0.61
CA ALA A 79 -0.04 8.65 0.75
C ALA A 79 -1.45 8.45 1.37
N PRO A 80 -1.86 7.19 1.66
CA PRO A 80 -3.28 6.85 1.88
C PRO A 80 -3.91 7.51 3.11
N HIS A 81 -3.11 8.01 4.05
CA HIS A 81 -3.58 8.81 5.19
C HIS A 81 -4.24 10.14 4.77
N ILE A 82 -4.05 10.61 3.54
CA ILE A 82 -4.79 11.73 2.96
C ILE A 82 -6.31 11.47 2.96
N LEU A 83 -6.74 10.20 2.91
CA LEU A 83 -8.16 9.85 3.04
C LEU A 83 -8.77 10.31 4.38
N GLU A 84 -7.96 10.35 5.45
CA GLU A 84 -8.38 10.83 6.78
C GLU A 84 -8.19 12.35 6.93
N TYR A 85 -7.24 12.93 6.18
CA TYR A 85 -6.77 14.31 6.30
C TYR A 85 -6.83 15.07 4.96
N GLY A 86 -7.96 14.99 4.26
CA GLY A 86 -8.12 15.57 2.91
C GLY A 86 -7.81 17.06 2.81
N ASP A 87 -8.10 17.84 3.86
CA ASP A 87 -7.81 19.28 3.91
C ASP A 87 -6.31 19.61 3.85
N HIS A 88 -5.44 18.64 4.15
CA HIS A 88 -3.98 18.79 4.06
C HIS A 88 -3.44 18.55 2.65
N LEU A 89 -4.25 18.08 1.70
CA LEU A 89 -3.83 17.77 0.33
C LEU A 89 -3.00 18.88 -0.34
N PRO A 90 -3.38 20.18 -0.28
CA PRO A 90 -2.58 21.24 -0.89
C PRO A 90 -1.18 21.37 -0.27
N ARG A 91 -1.06 21.16 1.04
CA ARG A 91 0.23 21.16 1.75
C ARG A 91 1.09 19.98 1.27
N PHE A 92 0.52 18.79 1.16
CA PHE A 92 1.22 17.60 0.69
C PHE A 92 1.73 17.74 -0.74
N ILE A 93 0.91 18.25 -1.65
CA ILE A 93 1.33 18.50 -3.04
C ILE A 93 2.57 19.41 -3.05
N LYS A 94 2.51 20.52 -2.31
CA LYS A 94 3.62 21.48 -2.23
C LYS A 94 4.89 20.85 -1.66
N GLU A 95 4.77 20.08 -0.58
CA GLU A 95 5.89 19.39 0.06
C GLU A 95 6.55 18.34 -0.86
N VAL A 96 5.74 17.59 -1.62
CA VAL A 96 6.24 16.64 -2.62
C VAL A 96 6.97 17.35 -3.75
N GLN A 97 6.40 18.45 -4.27
CA GLN A 97 7.00 19.27 -5.32
C GLN A 97 8.30 19.95 -4.86
N SER A 98 8.37 20.39 -3.59
CA SER A 98 9.58 20.97 -2.99
C SER A 98 10.67 19.93 -2.68
N LYS A 99 10.38 18.64 -2.90
CA LYS A 99 11.27 17.51 -2.61
C LYS A 99 11.58 17.32 -1.12
N ASP A 100 10.75 17.87 -0.24
CA ASP A 100 10.94 17.85 1.22
C ASP A 100 9.64 17.50 1.95
N PRO A 101 9.08 16.30 1.73
CA PRO A 101 7.89 15.86 2.45
C PRO A 101 8.18 15.65 3.92
N GLN A 102 7.35 16.25 4.77
CA GLN A 102 7.48 16.12 6.23
C GLN A 102 6.84 14.84 6.77
N MET A 103 6.09 14.14 5.92
CA MET A 103 5.34 12.94 6.23
C MET A 103 5.65 11.84 5.22
N ASP A 104 5.67 10.60 5.68
CA ASP A 104 5.84 9.45 4.79
C ASP A 104 4.65 9.33 3.84
N GLY A 105 4.92 8.87 2.62
CA GLY A 105 3.86 8.44 1.71
C GLY A 105 3.23 7.13 2.19
N VAL A 106 3.81 5.99 1.79
CA VAL A 106 3.44 4.67 2.32
C VAL A 106 4.44 4.27 3.42
N GLY A 107 4.21 4.79 4.63
CA GLY A 107 5.00 4.50 5.83
C GLY A 107 4.41 3.46 6.78
N CYS A 108 5.08 3.23 7.90
CA CYS A 108 4.67 2.26 8.92
C CYS A 108 3.22 2.47 9.39
N PRO A 109 2.78 3.67 9.86
CA PRO A 109 1.41 3.84 10.33
C PRO A 109 0.39 3.81 9.18
N GLN A 110 0.78 4.18 7.95
CA GLN A 110 -0.10 4.10 6.80
C GLN A 110 -0.46 2.66 6.43
N CYS A 111 0.38 1.69 6.77
CA CYS A 111 0.02 0.27 6.68
C CYS A 111 -0.60 -0.23 7.99
N HIS A 112 0.04 0.01 9.14
CA HIS A 112 -0.28 -0.64 10.40
C HIS A 112 -1.42 -0.01 11.23
N LEU A 113 -2.00 1.10 10.78
CA LEU A 113 -3.23 1.65 11.36
C LEU A 113 -4.49 1.21 10.60
N ILE A 114 -4.35 0.47 9.49
CA ILE A 114 -5.49 -0.06 8.75
C ILE A 114 -6.14 -1.15 9.59
N GLN A 115 -7.40 -0.93 9.97
CA GLN A 115 -8.20 -1.87 10.77
C GLN A 115 -9.10 -2.73 9.89
N ASN A 116 -9.66 -2.14 8.83
CA ASN A 116 -10.61 -2.81 7.96
C ASN A 116 -10.50 -2.27 6.52
N LEU A 117 -11.11 -2.98 5.58
CA LEU A 117 -11.26 -2.55 4.19
C LEU A 117 -12.74 -2.54 3.82
N ASP A 118 -13.19 -1.47 3.17
CA ASP A 118 -14.45 -1.46 2.44
C ASP A 118 -14.26 -2.08 1.06
N MET A 119 -14.76 -3.30 0.91
CA MET A 119 -14.70 -4.07 -0.34
C MET A 119 -15.78 -3.67 -1.35
N ASN A 120 -16.73 -2.80 -0.98
CA ASN A 120 -17.73 -2.26 -1.92
C ASN A 120 -17.17 -1.12 -2.77
N SER A 121 -16.04 -0.54 -2.33
CA SER A 121 -15.26 0.43 -3.09
C SER A 121 -14.28 -0.27 -4.03
N HIS A 122 -14.02 0.33 -5.20
CA HIS A 122 -13.01 -0.18 -6.14
C HIS A 122 -12.02 0.92 -6.55
N PRO A 123 -10.73 0.83 -6.17
CA PRO A 123 -10.14 -0.22 -5.33
C PRO A 123 -10.67 -0.18 -3.88
N PRO A 124 -10.54 -1.25 -3.08
CA PRO A 124 -10.99 -1.28 -1.69
C PRO A 124 -10.42 -0.14 -0.86
N THR A 125 -11.28 0.55 -0.12
CA THR A 125 -10.89 1.73 0.68
C THR A 125 -10.52 1.30 2.10
N PRO A 126 -9.37 1.69 2.66
CA PRO A 126 -9.00 1.32 4.02
C PRO A 126 -9.74 2.18 5.04
N THR A 127 -10.02 1.61 6.20
CA THR A 127 -10.44 2.35 7.39
C THR A 127 -9.31 2.34 8.41
N PHE A 128 -8.92 3.52 8.90
CA PHE A 128 -7.84 3.67 9.87
C PHE A 128 -8.38 3.74 11.30
N GLN A 129 -7.78 2.99 12.23
CA GLN A 129 -7.99 3.21 13.66
C GLN A 129 -6.88 4.11 14.19
N LEU A 130 -7.16 5.41 14.29
CA LEU A 130 -6.21 6.38 14.83
C LEU A 130 -6.08 6.21 16.34
N GLY A 131 -4.85 6.12 16.85
CA GLY A 131 -4.62 5.92 18.28
C GLY A 131 -3.27 5.27 18.56
N THR A 132 -3.23 4.52 19.66
CA THR A 132 -2.02 3.81 20.11
C THR A 132 -2.03 2.33 19.71
N THR A 133 -3.02 1.86 18.96
CA THR A 133 -3.09 0.45 18.54
C THR A 133 -2.45 0.31 17.17
N ILE A 134 -1.47 -0.59 17.08
CA ILE A 134 -0.81 -0.98 15.84
C ILE A 134 -1.23 -2.41 15.52
N PHE A 135 -1.70 -2.63 14.30
CA PHE A 135 -2.17 -3.94 13.86
C PHE A 135 -1.09 -4.71 13.13
N GLY A 136 -1.17 -6.03 13.19
CA GLY A 136 -0.25 -6.89 12.46
C GLY A 136 -0.67 -8.35 12.50
N GLY A 137 0.19 -9.21 11.96
CA GLY A 137 -0.08 -10.64 11.85
C GLY A 137 0.35 -11.48 13.07
N TYR A 138 0.82 -10.91 14.19
CA TYR A 138 1.36 -11.71 15.30
C TYR A 138 0.31 -12.08 16.35
N ASP A 139 0.18 -13.38 16.67
CA ASP A 139 -0.75 -13.87 17.69
C ASP A 139 -0.36 -13.48 19.13
N LYS A 140 0.95 -13.32 19.39
CA LYS A 140 1.49 -12.98 20.73
C LYS A 140 2.54 -11.88 20.59
N ALA A 141 2.08 -10.65 20.42
CA ALA A 141 2.95 -9.48 20.42
C ALA A 141 3.50 -9.22 21.83
N ALA A 142 4.73 -8.71 21.92
CA ALA A 142 5.30 -8.30 23.20
C ALA A 142 4.57 -7.06 23.76
N GLN A 143 4.27 -7.08 25.06
CA GLN A 143 3.74 -5.92 25.76
C GLN A 143 4.82 -4.85 25.91
N ASN A 144 4.44 -3.58 25.77
CA ASN A 144 5.33 -2.44 25.89
C ASN A 144 4.52 -1.17 26.21
N LEU A 145 5.21 -0.05 26.47
CA LEU A 145 4.60 1.23 26.82
C LEU A 145 4.39 2.17 25.62
N ALA A 146 4.92 1.84 24.44
CA ALA A 146 4.89 2.71 23.27
C ALA A 146 3.55 2.61 22.52
N HIS A 147 3.07 1.39 22.31
CA HIS A 147 1.81 1.13 21.61
C HIS A 147 1.21 -0.22 22.00
N GLN A 148 -0.10 -0.34 21.85
CA GLN A 148 -0.78 -1.63 21.89
C GLN A 148 -0.58 -2.35 20.55
N SER A 149 -0.50 -3.67 20.59
CA SER A 149 -0.38 -4.51 19.39
C SER A 149 -1.57 -5.44 19.31
N GLN A 150 -2.28 -5.43 18.19
CA GLN A 150 -3.45 -6.26 18.00
C GLN A 150 -3.30 -7.09 16.72
N LYS A 151 -3.57 -8.39 16.83
CA LYS A 151 -3.63 -9.27 15.67
C LYS A 151 -4.85 -8.93 14.82
N LEU A 152 -4.67 -8.84 13.51
CA LEU A 152 -5.75 -8.87 12.53
C LEU A 152 -5.36 -9.81 11.38
N ASP A 153 -6.25 -10.75 11.04
CA ASP A 153 -6.02 -11.72 9.96
C ASP A 153 -5.85 -11.03 8.60
N LEU A 154 -6.42 -9.83 8.43
CA LEU A 154 -6.21 -8.96 7.27
C LEU A 154 -4.72 -8.82 6.87
N TYR A 155 -3.80 -8.76 7.83
CA TYR A 155 -2.37 -8.61 7.57
C TYR A 155 -1.71 -9.88 6.99
N ARG A 156 -2.46 -11.00 6.91
CA ARG A 156 -2.06 -12.27 6.31
C ARG A 156 -2.84 -12.58 5.03
N GLU A 157 -3.62 -11.63 4.50
CA GLU A 157 -4.47 -11.84 3.32
C GLU A 157 -4.05 -10.91 2.16
N SER A 158 -4.14 -11.41 0.92
CA SER A 158 -3.83 -10.63 -0.28
C SER A 158 -4.68 -9.36 -0.43
N LYS A 159 -5.93 -9.39 0.06
CA LYS A 159 -6.85 -8.25 0.03
C LYS A 159 -6.29 -6.99 0.70
N PHE A 160 -5.34 -7.13 1.64
CA PHE A 160 -4.64 -5.99 2.22
C PHE A 160 -3.87 -5.18 1.17
N CYS A 161 -3.23 -5.86 0.23
CA CYS A 161 -2.38 -5.23 -0.78
C CYS A 161 -3.20 -4.55 -1.87
N VAL A 162 -4.40 -5.08 -2.16
CA VAL A 162 -5.22 -4.63 -3.29
C VAL A 162 -5.95 -3.31 -3.00
N THR A 163 -5.89 -2.78 -1.76
CA THR A 163 -6.28 -1.39 -1.48
C THR A 163 -5.51 -0.37 -2.34
N CYS A 164 -4.26 -0.70 -2.67
CA CYS A 164 -3.41 0.13 -3.53
C CYS A 164 -3.06 -0.54 -4.86
N HIS A 165 -3.04 -1.88 -4.92
CA HIS A 165 -2.53 -2.63 -6.07
C HIS A 165 -3.62 -3.19 -7.00
N ASP A 166 -4.91 -2.99 -6.76
CA ASP A 166 -5.98 -3.51 -7.62
C ASP A 166 -6.09 -2.74 -8.95
N SER A 167 -6.43 -1.45 -8.87
CA SER A 167 -6.70 -0.59 -10.01
C SER A 167 -6.55 0.89 -9.61
N LEU A 168 -6.56 1.77 -10.61
CA LEU A 168 -6.70 3.20 -10.34
C LEU A 168 -8.10 3.49 -9.80
N PRO A 169 -8.22 4.43 -8.83
CA PRO A 169 -9.53 4.97 -8.46
C PRO A 169 -10.25 5.50 -9.71
N LYS A 170 -11.45 5.00 -9.97
CA LYS A 170 -12.25 5.33 -11.18
C LYS A 170 -12.91 6.72 -11.09
N ILE A 171 -12.10 7.74 -10.83
CA ILE A 171 -12.57 9.10 -10.59
C ILE A 171 -12.62 9.97 -11.86
N THR A 172 -11.79 9.67 -12.87
CA THR A 172 -11.80 10.34 -14.17
C THR A 172 -12.37 9.41 -15.24
N ASP A 173 -12.96 9.95 -16.30
CA ASP A 173 -13.48 9.13 -17.41
C ASP A 173 -12.38 8.29 -18.06
N SER A 174 -11.17 8.83 -18.19
CA SER A 174 -10.00 8.09 -18.71
C SER A 174 -9.52 6.97 -17.78
N ALA A 175 -9.80 7.03 -16.47
CA ALA A 175 -9.43 5.98 -15.53
C ALA A 175 -10.47 4.83 -15.47
N LYS A 176 -11.70 5.05 -15.95
CA LYS A 176 -12.78 4.05 -15.90
C LYS A 176 -12.53 2.85 -16.80
N ASP A 177 -11.85 3.07 -17.93
CA ASP A 177 -11.59 2.05 -18.95
C ASP A 177 -10.25 1.34 -18.78
N LEU A 178 -9.43 1.74 -17.80
CA LEU A 178 -8.16 1.08 -17.54
C LEU A 178 -8.40 -0.27 -16.85
N PRO A 179 -7.82 -1.38 -17.36
CA PRO A 179 -7.93 -2.67 -16.71
C PRO A 179 -7.21 -2.61 -15.35
N GLY A 180 -7.70 -3.42 -14.40
CA GLY A 180 -7.00 -3.65 -13.14
C GLY A 180 -5.58 -4.17 -13.41
N TRP A 181 -4.63 -3.77 -12.58
CA TRP A 181 -3.22 -4.07 -12.79
C TRP A 181 -2.89 -5.55 -12.52
N LEU A 182 -3.70 -6.19 -11.68
CA LEU A 182 -3.51 -7.57 -11.22
C LEU A 182 -4.43 -8.58 -11.92
N GLY A 183 -5.25 -8.14 -12.89
CA GLY A 183 -6.21 -9.02 -13.56
C GLY A 183 -7.09 -9.80 -12.56
N SER A 184 -7.30 -11.09 -12.82
CA SER A 184 -8.05 -11.99 -11.93
C SER A 184 -7.13 -12.63 -10.87
N TRP A 185 -6.43 -11.82 -10.07
CA TRP A 185 -5.45 -12.30 -9.08
C TRP A 185 -6.02 -13.34 -8.10
N GLU A 186 -7.29 -13.22 -7.73
CA GLU A 186 -8.02 -14.16 -6.87
C GLU A 186 -8.07 -15.59 -7.45
N LYS A 187 -8.00 -15.69 -8.78
CA LYS A 187 -8.05 -16.96 -9.53
C LYS A 187 -6.66 -17.51 -9.84
N THR A 188 -5.60 -16.82 -9.44
CA THR A 188 -4.23 -17.29 -9.69
C THR A 188 -3.94 -18.57 -8.92
N LYS A 189 -3.02 -19.38 -9.45
CA LYS A 189 -2.56 -20.59 -8.76
C LYS A 189 -1.96 -20.27 -7.39
N ALA A 190 -1.27 -19.15 -7.24
CA ALA A 190 -0.68 -18.72 -5.98
C ALA A 190 -1.77 -18.50 -4.92
N GLU A 191 -2.76 -17.65 -5.21
CA GLU A 191 -3.85 -17.33 -4.28
C GLU A 191 -4.68 -18.57 -3.94
N THR A 192 -5.11 -19.32 -4.96
CA THR A 192 -5.94 -20.53 -4.76
C THR A 192 -5.23 -21.66 -4.03
N SER A 193 -3.88 -21.65 -3.99
CA SER A 193 -3.07 -22.58 -3.19
C SER A 193 -2.74 -22.05 -1.78
N GLY A 194 -3.39 -20.97 -1.32
CA GLY A 194 -3.18 -20.39 0.00
C GLY A 194 -1.85 -19.64 0.16
N LYS A 195 -1.26 -19.17 -0.95
CA LYS A 195 -0.05 -18.34 -0.94
C LYS A 195 -0.43 -16.88 -1.26
N PRO A 196 -0.78 -16.08 -0.24
CA PRO A 196 -1.13 -14.68 -0.46
C PRO A 196 0.08 -13.86 -0.92
N CYS A 197 -0.14 -12.63 -1.40
CA CYS A 197 0.90 -11.71 -1.88
C CYS A 197 2.13 -11.67 -0.97
N GLN A 198 1.91 -11.58 0.34
CA GLN A 198 2.93 -11.52 1.39
C GLN A 198 3.88 -12.72 1.37
N THR A 199 3.46 -13.89 0.88
CA THR A 199 4.31 -15.09 0.81
C THR A 199 5.59 -14.85 0.00
N CYS A 200 5.45 -14.16 -1.14
CA CYS A 200 6.58 -13.86 -2.03
C CYS A 200 7.09 -12.43 -1.84
N HIS A 201 6.19 -11.48 -1.56
CA HIS A 201 6.52 -10.06 -1.45
C HIS A 201 6.81 -9.59 -0.02
N MET A 202 6.67 -10.45 0.99
CA MET A 202 7.10 -10.17 2.37
C MET A 202 7.69 -11.45 3.00
N PRO A 203 8.71 -12.06 2.37
CA PRO A 203 9.16 -13.40 2.75
C PRO A 203 9.57 -13.44 4.21
N GLU A 204 9.18 -14.50 4.90
CA GLU A 204 9.52 -14.67 6.32
C GLU A 204 11.03 -14.88 6.48
N ALA A 205 11.57 -14.31 7.56
CA ALA A 205 12.89 -14.65 8.06
C ALA A 205 12.85 -14.82 9.58
N ILE A 206 13.82 -15.55 10.14
CA ILE A 206 13.93 -15.71 11.59
C ILE A 206 14.66 -14.50 12.18
N GLY A 207 14.08 -13.89 13.20
CA GLY A 207 14.69 -12.75 13.89
C GLY A 207 13.79 -12.15 14.96
N GLU A 208 14.23 -11.04 15.52
CA GLU A 208 13.43 -10.24 16.45
C GLU A 208 12.55 -9.27 15.66
N SER A 209 11.28 -9.15 16.04
CA SER A 209 10.39 -8.14 15.43
C SER A 209 10.65 -6.75 16.00
N ALA A 210 11.09 -6.65 17.25
CA ALA A 210 11.58 -5.44 17.90
C ALA A 210 12.81 -5.76 18.76
N ASN A 211 13.67 -4.78 19.01
CA ASN A 211 14.89 -4.93 19.79
C ASN A 211 14.61 -5.61 21.15
N GLY A 212 15.24 -6.77 21.38
CA GLY A 212 15.10 -7.53 22.63
C GLY A 212 13.79 -8.30 22.77
N GLU A 213 12.98 -8.39 21.71
CA GLU A 213 11.84 -9.30 21.66
C GLU A 213 12.31 -10.74 21.36
N ARG A 214 11.51 -11.75 21.75
CA ARG A 214 11.78 -13.15 21.37
C ARG A 214 11.95 -13.32 19.87
N VAL A 215 12.95 -14.12 19.50
CA VAL A 215 13.19 -14.57 18.13
C VAL A 215 12.00 -15.39 17.62
N ARG A 216 11.52 -15.07 16.42
CA ARG A 216 10.37 -15.71 15.76
C ARG A 216 10.47 -15.55 14.24
N LYS A 217 9.51 -16.12 13.52
CA LYS A 217 9.28 -15.76 12.12
C LYS A 217 8.76 -14.33 12.04
N VAL A 218 9.45 -13.50 11.27
CA VAL A 218 9.10 -12.11 11.02
C VAL A 218 9.03 -11.85 9.53
N ALA A 219 8.04 -11.06 9.10
CA ALA A 219 7.88 -10.70 7.70
C ALA A 219 8.95 -9.68 7.29
N ASN A 220 9.53 -9.87 6.10
CA ASN A 220 10.45 -8.90 5.52
C ASN A 220 9.66 -7.72 4.88
N HIS A 221 10.13 -6.50 5.11
CA HIS A 221 9.49 -5.26 4.63
C HIS A 221 10.23 -4.60 3.45
N SER A 222 11.07 -5.34 2.71
CA SER A 222 11.76 -4.81 1.52
C SER A 222 10.92 -4.91 0.26
N PHE A 223 9.77 -5.61 0.32
CA PHE A 223 8.81 -5.76 -0.76
C PHE A 223 9.43 -6.11 -2.13
N PRO A 224 10.17 -7.24 -2.23
CA PRO A 224 10.85 -7.59 -3.48
C PRO A 224 9.84 -7.71 -4.63
N GLY A 225 10.19 -7.22 -5.81
CA GLY A 225 9.27 -7.17 -6.95
C GLY A 225 10.02 -6.98 -8.26
N ARG A 226 10.09 -5.73 -8.76
CA ARG A 226 10.68 -5.37 -10.06
C ARG A 226 12.13 -5.85 -10.27
N PHE A 227 12.87 -6.09 -9.21
CA PHE A 227 14.26 -6.51 -9.27
C PHE A 227 14.51 -7.70 -8.34
N GLY A 228 15.56 -8.47 -8.64
CA GLY A 228 16.00 -9.59 -7.81
C GLY A 228 15.31 -10.92 -8.12
N LYS A 229 15.47 -11.87 -7.19
CA LYS A 229 15.07 -13.27 -7.36
C LYS A 229 13.58 -13.44 -7.67
N VAL A 230 12.72 -12.66 -7.01
CA VAL A 230 11.26 -12.72 -7.22
C VAL A 230 10.88 -12.48 -8.69
N ARG A 231 11.53 -11.54 -9.37
CA ARG A 231 11.28 -11.33 -10.82
C ARG A 231 11.83 -12.47 -11.68
N ALA A 232 12.99 -13.01 -11.33
CA ALA A 232 13.56 -14.13 -12.07
C ALA A 232 12.69 -15.39 -11.95
N GLU A 233 12.00 -15.56 -10.82
CA GLU A 233 11.08 -16.68 -10.54
C GLU A 233 9.65 -16.42 -11.03
N ALA A 234 9.36 -15.24 -11.61
CA ALA A 234 8.01 -14.86 -12.04
C ALA A 234 7.60 -15.45 -13.39
N VAL A 235 8.53 -16.05 -14.14
CA VAL A 235 8.31 -16.57 -15.49
C VAL A 235 9.08 -17.86 -15.70
N THR A 236 8.43 -18.84 -16.32
CA THR A 236 9.10 -20.02 -16.89
C THR A 236 9.21 -19.86 -18.40
N LEU A 237 10.40 -20.19 -18.93
CA LEU A 237 10.72 -20.13 -20.35
C LEU A 237 11.09 -21.53 -20.81
N ASP A 238 10.37 -22.04 -21.79
CA ASP A 238 10.69 -23.29 -22.48
C ASP A 238 10.98 -22.98 -23.95
N PHE A 239 11.93 -23.69 -24.55
CA PHE A 239 12.29 -23.55 -25.95
C PHE A 239 12.42 -24.91 -26.62
N THR A 240 11.82 -25.04 -27.80
CA THR A 240 12.00 -26.20 -28.67
C THR A 240 12.60 -25.71 -29.98
N THR A 241 13.69 -26.34 -30.43
CA THR A 241 14.40 -25.96 -31.65
C THR A 241 14.32 -27.09 -32.66
N GLU A 242 13.89 -26.78 -33.86
CA GLU A 242 13.91 -27.68 -35.01
C GLU A 242 14.91 -27.11 -36.04
N THR A 243 15.86 -27.93 -36.50
CA THR A 243 16.91 -27.50 -37.44
C THR A 243 16.88 -28.36 -38.69
N THR A 244 16.86 -27.72 -39.86
CA THR A 244 17.08 -28.33 -41.18
C THR A 244 18.47 -27.90 -41.71
N GLN A 245 18.87 -28.37 -42.90
CA GLN A 245 20.22 -28.07 -43.46
C GLN A 245 20.52 -26.56 -43.54
N ASP A 246 19.53 -25.72 -43.81
CA ASP A 246 19.73 -24.28 -44.04
C ASP A 246 18.95 -23.36 -43.08
N THR A 247 18.11 -23.92 -42.20
CA THR A 247 17.25 -23.11 -41.31
C THR A 247 17.08 -23.71 -39.91
N SER A 248 16.95 -22.85 -38.90
CA SER A 248 16.54 -23.24 -37.54
C SER A 248 15.26 -22.50 -37.16
N GLN A 249 14.26 -23.24 -36.69
CA GLN A 249 13.03 -22.70 -36.10
C GLN A 249 13.07 -22.90 -34.58
N VAL A 250 12.91 -21.81 -33.83
CA VAL A 250 12.83 -21.85 -32.36
C VAL A 250 11.41 -21.45 -31.95
N LYS A 251 10.72 -22.35 -31.25
CA LYS A 251 9.46 -22.03 -30.57
C LYS A 251 9.77 -21.75 -29.10
N VAL A 252 9.43 -20.55 -28.66
CA VAL A 252 9.57 -20.12 -27.26
C VAL A 252 8.19 -20.12 -26.61
N SER A 253 8.05 -20.86 -25.52
CA SER A 253 6.87 -20.84 -24.66
C SER A 253 7.22 -20.03 -23.40
N ILE A 254 6.41 -19.01 -23.12
CA ILE A 254 6.57 -18.15 -21.95
C ILE A 254 5.34 -18.35 -21.07
N GLN A 255 5.54 -18.85 -19.86
CA GLN A 255 4.47 -18.98 -18.87
C GLN A 255 4.69 -17.97 -17.73
N SER A 256 3.74 -17.05 -17.57
CA SER A 256 3.70 -16.18 -16.39
C SER A 256 3.27 -17.00 -15.18
N LEU A 257 4.05 -16.92 -14.09
CA LEU A 257 3.72 -17.52 -12.80
C LEU A 257 3.08 -16.50 -11.83
N VAL A 258 3.01 -15.25 -12.25
CA VAL A 258 2.37 -14.13 -11.57
C VAL A 258 1.14 -13.67 -12.38
N PRO A 259 0.11 -13.09 -11.72
CA PRO A 259 -1.04 -12.49 -12.40
C PRO A 259 -0.64 -11.47 -13.48
#